data_AF-A0A958T5E3-F1
#
_entry.id   AF-A0A958T5E3-F1
#
_cell.length_a   1.000
_cell.length_b   1.000
_cell.length_c   1.000
_cell.angle_alpha   90.00
_cell.angle_beta   90.00
_cell.angle_gamma   90.00
#
_symmetry.space_group_name_H-M   'P 1'
#
loop_
_entity.id
_entity.type
_entity.pdbx_description
1 polymer ?
#
loop_
_entity_poly.entity_id
_entity_poly.type
_entity_poly.pdbx_seq_one_letter_code
_entity_poly.pdbx_strand_id
1 'polypeptide(L)'
;GAYHSPPEIIRYIKHISGKPVFKTVYNPKLEYAKGETTTYIKKDFIVSLTYGEKFDTLFLYTNFNKEKIAHGEEITLTSDGYFLIGYNEKIFEPTVENIFLEHQRTNVYWLNWMDTTPKFSMYKNEIARSAMTLKLLTYDRSGAVLAAATTSLPETIGEVRNWDYRFCWIRDASMVIKVVSKLGHKNIARRYLKFIIDIIPDKDE
;
A
#
# COMPACT_ATOMS: atom_id res chain seq x y z
N GLY A 1 -5.72 14.79 14.53
CA GLY A 1 -6.48 13.55 14.30
C GLY A 1 -5.55 12.47 13.78
N ALA A 2 -5.81 11.22 14.13
CA ALA A 2 -5.11 10.08 13.51
C ALA A 2 -5.65 9.85 12.10
N TYR A 3 -4.79 9.51 11.14
CA TYR A 3 -5.21 9.17 9.79
C TYR A 3 -5.74 7.72 9.76
N HIS A 4 -6.97 7.53 9.31
CA HIS A 4 -7.49 6.20 8.98
C HIS A 4 -6.68 5.63 7.81
N SER A 5 -5.94 4.57 8.05
CA SER A 5 -4.99 3.95 7.11
C SER A 5 -5.06 2.42 7.23
N PRO A 6 -6.17 1.82 6.76
CA PRO A 6 -6.27 0.37 6.70
C PRO A 6 -5.28 -0.16 5.66
N PRO A 7 -4.70 -1.37 5.87
CA PRO A 7 -3.79 -2.00 4.91
C PRO A 7 -4.58 -2.58 3.73
N GLU A 8 -5.20 -1.69 2.96
CA GLU A 8 -6.11 -2.01 1.87
C GLU A 8 -5.66 -1.33 0.58
N ILE A 9 -5.84 -2.02 -0.54
CA ILE A 9 -5.58 -1.47 -1.86
C ILE A 9 -6.90 -1.38 -2.60
N ILE A 10 -7.22 -0.17 -3.04
CA ILE A 10 -8.45 0.15 -3.74
C ILE A 10 -8.12 0.56 -5.17
N ARG A 11 -8.83 -0.03 -6.12
CA ARG A 11 -8.89 0.41 -7.51
C ARG A 11 -10.32 0.80 -7.84
N TYR A 12 -10.58 2.09 -7.98
CA TYR A 12 -11.84 2.60 -8.50
C TYR A 12 -11.77 2.69 -10.03
N ILE A 13 -12.81 2.22 -10.70
CA ILE A 13 -12.95 2.20 -12.16
C ILE A 13 -14.11 3.12 -12.51
N LYS A 14 -13.78 4.24 -13.14
CA LYS A 14 -14.77 5.20 -13.62
C LYS A 14 -15.20 4.85 -15.03
N HIS A 15 -16.49 4.65 -15.24
CA HIS A 15 -17.08 4.51 -16.57
C HIS A 15 -17.29 5.91 -17.15
N ILE A 16 -16.65 6.18 -18.29
CA ILE A 16 -16.73 7.50 -18.94
C ILE A 16 -17.78 7.49 -20.06
N SER A 17 -17.70 6.52 -20.98
CA SER A 17 -18.65 6.36 -22.08
C SER A 17 -18.50 4.99 -22.75
N GLY A 18 -19.47 4.62 -23.58
CA GLY A 18 -19.45 3.39 -24.37
C GLY A 18 -19.66 2.11 -23.55
N LYS A 19 -19.20 0.98 -24.09
CA LYS A 19 -19.26 -0.35 -23.44
C LYS A 19 -17.88 -1.03 -23.50
N PRO A 20 -16.84 -0.46 -22.87
CA PRO A 20 -15.52 -1.07 -22.87
C PRO A 20 -15.57 -2.43 -22.17
N VAL A 21 -14.76 -3.37 -22.66
CA VAL A 21 -14.66 -4.73 -22.13
C VAL A 21 -13.26 -4.92 -21.55
N PHE A 22 -13.17 -5.59 -20.41
CA PHE A 22 -11.90 -5.92 -19.77
C PHE A 22 -11.90 -7.33 -19.18
N LYS A 23 -10.70 -7.84 -18.90
CA LYS A 23 -10.46 -9.07 -18.13
C LYS A 23 -9.59 -8.74 -16.93
N THR A 24 -9.76 -9.52 -15.86
CA THR A 24 -8.92 -9.41 -14.67
C THR A 24 -8.07 -10.66 -14.54
N VAL A 25 -6.76 -10.47 -14.37
CA VAL A 25 -5.85 -11.56 -14.00
C VAL A 25 -5.79 -11.62 -12.48
N TYR A 26 -6.60 -12.51 -11.87
CA TYR A 26 -6.62 -12.71 -10.44
C TYR A 26 -5.89 -14.02 -10.07
N ASN A 27 -4.63 -13.90 -9.65
CA ASN A 27 -3.78 -15.03 -9.28
C ASN A 27 -2.92 -14.68 -8.04
N PRO A 28 -3.53 -14.46 -6.87
CA PRO A 28 -2.78 -14.15 -5.66
C PRO A 28 -1.91 -15.34 -5.25
N LYS A 29 -0.72 -15.02 -4.71
CA LYS A 29 0.22 -15.98 -4.14
C LYS A 29 0.60 -15.52 -2.74
N LEU A 30 -0.08 -16.07 -1.74
CA LEU A 30 0.11 -15.69 -0.35
C LEU A 30 1.41 -16.24 0.21
N GLU A 31 1.89 -15.63 1.31
CA GLU A 31 3.09 -16.05 2.04
C GLU A 31 4.29 -16.31 1.12
N TYR A 32 4.58 -15.37 0.21
CA TYR A 32 5.69 -15.44 -0.75
C TYR A 32 5.62 -16.65 -1.68
N ALA A 33 4.40 -17.12 -2.00
CA ALA A 33 4.17 -18.31 -2.82
C ALA A 33 4.76 -19.60 -2.24
N LYS A 34 5.04 -19.65 -0.92
CA LYS A 34 5.57 -20.85 -0.25
C LYS A 34 4.60 -22.03 -0.27
N GLY A 35 3.30 -21.76 -0.28
CA GLY A 35 2.25 -22.77 -0.31
C GLY A 35 1.29 -22.59 -1.49
N GLU A 36 0.39 -23.56 -1.64
CA GLU A 36 -0.73 -23.43 -2.57
C GLU A 36 -1.73 -22.39 -2.04
N THR A 37 -2.10 -21.45 -2.90
CA THR A 37 -3.15 -20.47 -2.61
C THR A 37 -4.43 -20.92 -3.29
N THR A 38 -5.46 -21.21 -2.50
CA THR A 38 -6.77 -21.65 -2.99
C THR A 38 -7.77 -20.51 -2.91
N THR A 39 -8.54 -20.31 -3.99
CA THR A 39 -9.53 -19.24 -4.12
C THR A 39 -10.94 -19.80 -3.97
N TYR A 40 -11.77 -19.12 -3.18
CA TYR A 40 -13.18 -19.42 -2.99
C TYR A 40 -14.03 -18.20 -3.28
N ILE A 41 -15.10 -18.40 -4.03
CA ILE A 41 -16.08 -17.36 -4.35
C ILE A 41 -17.18 -17.43 -3.29
N LYS A 42 -17.39 -16.32 -2.58
CA LYS A 42 -18.50 -16.13 -1.65
C LYS A 42 -19.48 -15.12 -2.25
N LYS A 43 -20.65 -15.02 -1.61
CA LYS A 43 -21.69 -14.08 -2.02
C LYS A 43 -21.16 -12.64 -2.09
N ASP A 44 -20.47 -12.21 -1.03
CA ASP A 44 -20.11 -10.80 -0.83
C ASP A 44 -18.65 -10.50 -1.25
N PHE A 45 -17.79 -11.51 -1.33
CA PHE A 45 -16.37 -11.37 -1.71
C PHE A 45 -15.78 -12.63 -2.34
N ILE A 46 -14.60 -12.50 -2.92
CA ILE A 46 -13.71 -13.62 -3.25
C ILE A 46 -12.66 -13.69 -2.14
N VAL A 47 -12.40 -14.88 -1.59
CA VAL A 47 -11.34 -15.09 -0.59
C VAL A 47 -10.31 -16.06 -1.13
N SER A 48 -9.04 -15.66 -1.03
CA SER A 48 -7.90 -16.53 -1.31
C SER A 48 -7.21 -16.83 0.01
N LEU A 49 -6.82 -18.07 0.23
CA LEU A 49 -6.18 -18.49 1.48
C LEU A 49 -5.14 -19.57 1.24
N THR A 50 -4.20 -19.68 2.17
CA THR A 50 -3.19 -20.75 2.20
C THR A 50 -3.26 -21.45 3.55
N TYR A 51 -3.15 -22.79 3.54
CA TYR A 51 -3.05 -23.63 4.73
C TYR A 51 -1.63 -24.20 4.93
N GLY A 52 -0.63 -23.66 4.22
CA GLY A 52 0.76 -24.13 4.29
C GLY A 52 1.42 -23.88 5.66
N GLU A 53 2.74 -23.64 5.66
CA GLU A 53 3.49 -23.38 6.90
C GLU A 53 2.90 -22.22 7.73
N LYS A 54 2.31 -21.23 7.06
CA LYS A 54 1.65 -20.09 7.66
C LYS A 54 0.28 -19.90 7.03
N PHE A 55 -0.75 -19.86 7.88
CA PHE A 55 -2.10 -19.51 7.47
C PHE A 55 -2.18 -18.02 7.17
N ASP A 56 -2.73 -17.67 6.02
CA ASP A 56 -2.97 -16.29 5.60
C ASP A 56 -4.20 -16.21 4.70
N THR A 57 -4.83 -15.05 4.66
CA THR A 57 -6.08 -14.80 3.91
C THR A 57 -6.03 -13.46 3.19
N LEU A 58 -6.56 -13.44 1.97
CA LEU A 58 -6.73 -12.24 1.17
C LEU A 58 -8.16 -12.16 0.66
N PHE A 59 -8.83 -11.08 1.02
CA PHE A 59 -10.19 -10.79 0.60
C PHE A 59 -10.16 -9.85 -0.60
N LEU A 60 -10.98 -10.14 -1.60
CA LEU A 60 -11.27 -9.29 -2.75
C LEU A 60 -12.77 -8.95 -2.78
N TYR A 61 -13.07 -7.67 -2.60
CA TYR A 61 -14.41 -7.10 -2.74
C TYR A 61 -14.54 -6.39 -4.08
N THR A 62 -15.69 -6.56 -4.74
CA THR A 62 -16.01 -5.93 -6.01
C THR A 62 -17.50 -5.96 -6.29
N ASN A 63 -18.02 -4.93 -6.97
CA ASN A 63 -19.36 -4.93 -7.54
C ASN A 63 -19.46 -5.61 -8.91
N PHE A 64 -18.34 -6.11 -9.46
CA PHE A 64 -18.35 -6.91 -10.68
C PHE A 64 -18.74 -8.37 -10.41
N ASN A 65 -19.05 -9.10 -11.48
CA ASN A 65 -19.36 -10.53 -11.39
C ASN A 65 -18.12 -11.32 -10.91
N LYS A 66 -18.22 -11.90 -9.72
CA LYS A 66 -17.12 -12.57 -9.01
C LYS A 66 -16.65 -13.85 -9.72
N GLU A 67 -17.58 -14.59 -10.34
CA GLU A 67 -17.26 -15.78 -11.17
C GLU A 67 -16.39 -15.39 -12.35
N LYS A 68 -16.78 -14.32 -13.07
CA LYS A 68 -16.00 -13.83 -14.22
C LYS A 68 -14.60 -13.37 -13.82
N ILE A 69 -14.46 -12.76 -12.64
CA ILE A 69 -13.15 -12.35 -12.11
C ILE A 69 -12.28 -13.55 -11.78
N ALA A 70 -12.82 -14.54 -11.07
CA ALA A 70 -12.08 -15.73 -10.66
C ALA A 70 -11.64 -16.59 -11.85
N HIS A 71 -12.46 -16.65 -12.91
CA HIS A 71 -12.18 -17.44 -14.11
C HIS A 71 -11.49 -16.64 -15.23
N GLY A 72 -11.22 -15.35 -15.04
CA GLY A 72 -10.55 -14.51 -16.04
C GLY A 72 -11.39 -14.22 -17.29
N GLU A 73 -12.71 -14.21 -17.15
CA GLU A 73 -13.67 -13.96 -18.22
C GLU A 73 -13.85 -12.46 -18.52
N GLU A 74 -14.46 -12.17 -19.68
CA GLU A 74 -14.75 -10.81 -20.10
C GLU A 74 -15.91 -10.17 -19.33
N ILE A 75 -15.67 -8.94 -18.87
CA ILE A 75 -16.63 -8.10 -18.18
C ILE A 75 -16.83 -6.84 -19.01
N THR A 76 -18.09 -6.57 -19.38
CA THR A 76 -18.48 -5.31 -20.00
C THR A 76 -18.71 -4.27 -18.91
N LEU A 77 -18.01 -3.15 -18.98
CA LEU A 77 -18.18 -2.03 -18.06
C LEU A 77 -19.39 -1.19 -18.49
N THR A 78 -20.43 -1.18 -17.67
CA THR A 78 -21.68 -0.44 -17.92
C THR A 78 -21.91 0.72 -16.95
N SER A 79 -21.18 0.73 -15.84
CA SER A 79 -21.23 1.73 -14.78
C SER A 79 -19.88 1.77 -14.08
N ASP A 80 -19.70 2.71 -13.15
CA ASP A 80 -18.57 2.68 -12.24
C ASP A 80 -18.48 1.35 -11.50
N GLY A 81 -17.25 0.99 -11.13
CA GLY A 81 -17.02 -0.18 -10.30
C GLY A 81 -15.69 -0.12 -9.58
N TYR A 82 -15.37 -1.19 -8.86
CA TYR A 82 -14.18 -1.19 -8.02
C TYR A 82 -13.60 -2.58 -7.78
N PHE A 83 -12.35 -2.59 -7.33
CA PHE A 83 -11.71 -3.70 -6.65
C PHE A 83 -11.12 -3.18 -5.34
N LEU A 84 -11.40 -3.87 -4.23
CA LEU A 84 -10.76 -3.65 -2.94
C LEU A 84 -10.13 -4.96 -2.50
N ILE A 85 -8.83 -4.95 -2.23
CA ILE A 85 -8.13 -6.07 -1.61
C ILE A 85 -7.64 -5.71 -0.21
N GLY A 86 -7.71 -6.67 0.71
CA GLY A 86 -7.23 -6.52 2.08
C GLY A 86 -7.10 -7.86 2.79
N TYR A 87 -6.36 -7.87 3.90
CA TYR A 87 -6.13 -9.08 4.72
C TYR A 87 -7.19 -9.28 5.81
N ASN A 88 -8.13 -8.34 5.96
CA ASN A 88 -9.18 -8.40 6.97
C ASN A 88 -10.54 -8.48 6.29
N GLU A 89 -11.41 -9.34 6.82
CA GLU A 89 -12.82 -9.38 6.42
C GLU A 89 -13.52 -8.07 6.83
N LYS A 90 -14.30 -7.51 5.92
CA LYS A 90 -15.12 -6.33 6.15
C LYS A 90 -16.42 -6.69 6.86
N ILE A 91 -16.77 -5.92 7.89
CA ILE A 91 -18.07 -6.01 8.56
C ILE A 91 -19.22 -5.59 7.62
N PHE A 92 -18.97 -4.59 6.77
CA PHE A 92 -19.94 -4.07 5.81
C PHE A 92 -19.40 -4.20 4.39
N GLU A 93 -20.25 -4.66 3.46
CA GLU A 93 -19.89 -4.74 2.06
C GLU A 93 -19.60 -3.33 1.49
N PRO A 94 -18.43 -3.11 0.86
CA PRO A 94 -18.14 -1.82 0.24
C PRO A 94 -19.10 -1.53 -0.92
N THR A 95 -19.55 -0.28 -1.03
CA THR A 95 -20.31 0.20 -2.19
C THR A 95 -19.40 1.04 -3.10
N VAL A 96 -19.86 1.29 -4.33
CA VAL A 96 -19.12 2.15 -5.28
C VAL A 96 -18.93 3.55 -4.69
N GLU A 97 -19.95 4.10 -4.01
CA GLU A 97 -19.91 5.42 -3.38
C GLU A 97 -18.91 5.47 -2.23
N ASN A 98 -18.90 4.44 -1.36
CA ASN A 98 -17.94 4.33 -0.26
C ASN A 98 -16.50 4.27 -0.79
N ILE A 99 -16.27 3.49 -1.85
CA ILE A 99 -14.97 3.35 -2.49
C ILE A 99 -14.53 4.66 -3.15
N PHE A 100 -15.44 5.34 -3.85
CA PHE A 100 -15.16 6.64 -4.44
C PHE A 100 -14.79 7.68 -3.36
N LEU A 101 -15.49 7.67 -2.23
CA LEU A 101 -15.17 8.55 -1.09
C LEU A 101 -13.75 8.28 -0.54
N GLU A 102 -13.37 7.03 -0.33
CA GLU A 102 -12.01 6.67 0.11
C GLU A 102 -10.94 7.07 -0.91
N HIS A 103 -11.24 6.94 -2.20
CA HIS A 103 -10.37 7.45 -3.27
C HIS A 103 -10.20 8.97 -3.20
N GLN A 104 -11.28 9.73 -3.03
CA GLN A 104 -11.21 11.20 -2.89
C GLN A 104 -10.45 11.61 -1.63
N ARG A 105 -10.68 10.94 -0.50
CA ARG A 105 -9.93 11.19 0.76
C ARG A 105 -8.43 10.96 0.56
N THR A 106 -8.06 9.90 -0.16
CA THR A 106 -6.66 9.61 -0.50
C THR A 106 -6.07 10.71 -1.39
N ASN A 107 -6.80 11.17 -2.41
CA ASN A 107 -6.35 12.26 -3.28
C ASN A 107 -6.15 13.57 -2.49
N VAL A 108 -7.13 13.97 -1.68
CA VAL A 108 -7.06 15.18 -0.85
C VAL A 108 -5.90 15.10 0.14
N TYR A 109 -5.68 13.94 0.76
CA TYR A 109 -4.53 13.72 1.64
C TYR A 109 -3.20 14.02 0.90
N TRP A 110 -3.00 13.43 -0.27
CA TRP A 110 -1.76 13.62 -1.03
C TRP A 110 -1.59 15.04 -1.57
N LEU A 111 -2.68 15.69 -2.00
CA LEU A 111 -2.66 17.09 -2.42
C LEU A 111 -2.26 18.00 -1.24
N ASN A 112 -2.89 17.85 -0.08
CA ASN A 112 -2.57 18.64 1.11
C ASN A 112 -1.15 18.38 1.61
N TRP A 113 -0.72 17.11 1.58
CA TRP A 113 0.64 16.75 1.95
C TRP A 113 1.66 17.40 1.00
N MET A 114 1.43 17.32 -0.32
CA MET A 114 2.32 17.94 -1.30
C MET A 114 2.33 19.46 -1.24
N ASP A 115 1.22 20.11 -0.87
CA ASP A 115 1.14 21.58 -0.74
C ASP A 115 2.09 22.15 0.33
N THR A 116 2.45 21.33 1.34
CA THR A 116 3.47 21.71 2.35
C THR A 116 4.89 21.74 1.76
N THR A 117 5.12 21.06 0.63
CA THR A 117 6.44 20.99 -0.01
C THR A 117 6.75 22.29 -0.76
N PRO A 118 7.92 22.93 -0.53
CA PRO A 118 8.29 24.14 -1.26
C PRO A 118 8.25 23.95 -2.78
N LYS A 119 7.89 25.02 -3.50
CA LYS A 119 7.92 25.02 -4.97
C LYS A 119 9.33 25.33 -5.45
N PHE A 120 9.86 24.46 -6.29
CA PHE A 120 11.18 24.62 -6.91
C PHE A 120 11.03 25.01 -8.39
N SER A 121 11.93 25.87 -8.87
CA SER A 121 11.96 26.30 -10.27
C SER A 121 12.57 25.23 -11.20
N MET A 122 13.55 24.47 -10.71
CA MET A 122 14.18 23.35 -11.41
C MET A 122 13.77 22.02 -10.76
N TYR A 123 13.68 20.97 -11.58
CA TYR A 123 13.42 19.59 -11.14
C TYR A 123 12.15 19.41 -10.29
N LYS A 124 11.12 20.24 -10.52
CA LYS A 124 9.89 20.26 -9.72
C LYS A 124 9.22 18.89 -9.65
N ASN A 125 9.11 18.21 -10.79
CA ASN A 125 8.39 16.93 -10.88
C ASN A 125 9.16 15.80 -10.22
N GLU A 126 10.48 15.80 -10.38
CA GLU A 126 11.41 14.85 -9.80
C GLU A 126 11.42 14.99 -8.27
N ILE A 127 11.57 16.22 -7.75
CA ILE A 127 11.53 16.50 -6.31
C ILE A 127 10.17 16.09 -5.73
N ALA A 128 9.05 16.42 -6.39
CA ALA A 128 7.72 16.04 -5.93
C ALA A 128 7.55 14.52 -5.88
N ARG A 129 7.97 13.81 -6.93
CA ARG A 129 7.91 12.34 -6.98
C ARG A 129 8.77 11.72 -5.88
N SER A 130 10.01 12.17 -5.73
CA SER A 130 10.92 11.69 -4.69
C SER A 130 10.36 11.93 -3.29
N ALA A 131 9.79 13.11 -3.02
CA ALA A 131 9.17 13.42 -1.74
C ALA A 131 8.01 12.45 -1.42
N MET A 132 7.13 12.20 -2.40
CA MET A 132 6.04 11.23 -2.24
C MET A 132 6.57 9.80 -1.99
N THR A 133 7.60 9.37 -2.73
CA THR A 133 8.22 8.05 -2.53
C THR A 133 8.79 7.92 -1.11
N LEU A 134 9.54 8.91 -0.63
CA LEU A 134 10.07 8.92 0.73
C LEU A 134 8.97 8.90 1.80
N LYS A 135 7.85 9.57 1.54
CA LYS A 135 6.66 9.53 2.39
C LYS A 135 6.00 8.15 2.39
N LEU A 136 5.90 7.48 1.23
CA LEU A 136 5.37 6.12 1.12
C LEU A 136 6.22 5.08 1.86
N LEU A 137 7.53 5.31 1.98
CA LEU A 137 8.44 4.47 2.78
C LEU A 137 8.35 4.72 4.29
N THR A 138 7.59 5.74 4.72
CA THR A 138 7.44 6.09 6.14
C THR A 138 6.20 5.41 6.71
N TYR A 139 6.37 4.55 7.70
CA TYR A 139 5.26 3.96 8.44
C TYR A 139 4.75 4.93 9.51
N ASP A 140 3.60 5.56 9.26
CA ASP A 140 3.10 6.65 10.10
C ASP A 140 2.76 6.25 11.55
N ARG A 141 2.45 4.97 11.82
CA ARG A 141 2.05 4.54 13.18
C ARG A 141 3.23 4.54 14.16
N SER A 142 4.37 3.97 13.77
CA SER A 142 5.57 3.98 14.62
C SER A 142 6.46 5.19 14.32
N GLY A 143 6.54 5.66 13.07
CA GLY A 143 7.52 6.62 12.60
C GLY A 143 8.76 5.99 11.95
N ALA A 144 8.82 4.65 11.86
CA ALA A 144 9.88 3.94 11.15
C ALA A 144 9.89 4.29 9.65
N VAL A 145 11.07 4.29 9.04
CA VAL A 145 11.27 4.58 7.62
C VAL A 145 11.98 3.38 6.99
N LEU A 146 11.34 2.74 6.02
CA LEU A 146 11.92 1.63 5.28
C LEU A 146 13.06 2.12 4.38
N ALA A 147 14.11 1.32 4.21
CA ALA A 147 15.17 1.67 3.27
C ALA A 147 14.67 1.61 1.81
N ALA A 148 13.90 0.57 1.45
CA ALA A 148 13.20 0.48 0.17
C ALA A 148 12.01 -0.50 0.24
N ALA A 149 11.00 -0.27 -0.62
CA ALA A 149 9.87 -1.17 -0.80
C ALA A 149 10.17 -2.21 -1.89
N THR A 150 11.13 -3.10 -1.64
CA THR A 150 11.53 -4.17 -2.55
C THR A 150 10.90 -5.51 -2.15
N THR A 151 10.87 -6.47 -3.06
CA THR A 151 10.21 -7.78 -2.86
C THR A 151 11.19 -8.96 -2.88
N SER A 152 12.49 -8.73 -3.09
CA SER A 152 13.48 -9.79 -3.25
C SER A 152 14.84 -9.45 -2.64
N LEU A 153 15.56 -10.53 -2.33
CA LEU A 153 16.95 -10.61 -1.89
C LEU A 153 17.66 -11.65 -2.76
N PRO A 154 19.00 -11.57 -2.95
CA PRO A 154 19.95 -10.62 -2.35
C PRO A 154 20.16 -9.30 -3.15
N GLU A 155 20.86 -8.32 -2.55
CA GLU A 155 21.33 -7.09 -3.22
C GLU A 155 22.17 -7.42 -4.46
N THR A 156 22.98 -8.47 -4.37
CA THR A 156 23.77 -9.02 -5.48
C THR A 156 23.85 -10.54 -5.33
N ILE A 157 23.54 -11.28 -6.40
CA ILE A 157 23.53 -12.75 -6.40
C ILE A 157 24.95 -13.26 -6.14
N GLY A 158 25.12 -14.10 -5.11
CA GLY A 158 26.40 -14.73 -4.76
C GLY A 158 27.32 -13.90 -3.86
N GLU A 159 26.94 -12.67 -3.51
CA GLU A 159 27.67 -11.86 -2.53
C GLU A 159 27.13 -12.05 -1.10
N VAL A 160 27.90 -11.57 -0.12
CA VAL A 160 27.53 -11.59 1.31
C VAL A 160 26.52 -10.49 1.69
N ARG A 161 26.27 -9.52 0.80
CA ARG A 161 25.35 -8.41 1.04
C ARG A 161 23.92 -8.85 0.79
N ASN A 162 23.32 -9.43 1.82
CA ASN A 162 21.95 -9.92 1.81
C ASN A 162 21.05 -9.14 2.80
N TRP A 163 21.19 -7.81 2.81
CA TRP A 163 20.45 -6.93 3.70
C TRP A 163 19.02 -6.76 3.22
N ASP A 164 18.04 -7.02 4.09
CA ASP A 164 16.65 -6.76 3.76
C ASP A 164 16.32 -5.26 3.86
N TYR A 165 16.05 -4.64 2.72
CA TYR A 165 15.75 -3.21 2.62
C TYR A 165 14.33 -2.85 3.11
N ARG A 166 13.50 -3.85 3.39
CA ARG A 166 12.18 -3.65 3.99
C ARG A 166 12.24 -3.36 5.49
N PHE A 167 13.44 -3.27 6.08
CA PHE A 167 13.66 -2.84 7.45
C PHE A 167 14.07 -1.38 7.56
N CYS A 168 13.95 -0.84 8.77
CA CYS A 168 14.36 0.51 9.11
C CYS A 168 15.85 0.54 9.48
N TRP A 169 16.68 0.95 8.52
CA TRP A 169 18.10 1.16 8.74
C TRP A 169 18.36 2.61 9.20
N ILE A 170 18.99 2.79 10.38
CA ILE A 170 19.19 4.13 10.99
C ILE A 170 19.87 5.10 10.02
N ARG A 171 20.89 4.64 9.30
CA ARG A 171 21.62 5.44 8.30
C ARG A 171 20.66 5.96 7.22
N ASP A 172 19.97 5.06 6.55
CA ASP A 172 19.07 5.35 5.44
C ASP A 172 17.91 6.25 5.89
N ALA A 173 17.25 5.88 7.00
CA ALA A 173 16.19 6.68 7.61
C ALA A 173 16.67 8.09 7.96
N SER A 174 17.88 8.27 8.51
CA SER A 174 18.41 9.60 8.83
C SER A 174 18.55 10.51 7.62
N MET A 175 18.92 9.96 6.44
CA MET A 175 18.99 10.71 5.19
C MET A 175 17.60 11.14 4.72
N VAL A 176 16.62 10.23 4.79
CA VAL A 176 15.21 10.54 4.49
C VAL A 176 14.71 11.66 5.40
N ILE A 177 14.90 11.53 6.72
CA ILE A 177 14.45 12.52 7.70
C ILE A 177 15.07 13.89 7.46
N LYS A 178 16.36 13.95 7.13
CA LYS A 178 17.05 15.20 6.77
C LYS A 178 16.39 15.87 5.56
N VAL A 179 16.09 15.11 4.51
CA VAL A 179 15.48 15.64 3.27
C VAL A 179 14.04 16.10 3.52
N VAL A 180 13.18 15.23 4.08
CA VAL A 180 11.77 15.58 4.28
C VAL A 180 11.59 16.74 5.27
N SER A 181 12.50 16.89 6.25
CA SER A 181 12.52 18.06 7.15
C SER A 181 12.81 19.36 6.40
N LYS A 182 13.77 19.35 5.46
CA LYS A 182 14.07 20.49 4.60
C LYS A 182 12.92 20.84 3.66
N LEU A 183 12.12 19.84 3.28
CA LEU A 183 10.90 19.99 2.49
C LEU A 183 9.68 20.42 3.33
N GLY A 184 9.85 20.78 4.61
CA GLY A 184 8.77 21.28 5.47
C GLY A 184 8.05 20.23 6.31
N HIS A 185 8.34 18.93 6.12
CA HIS A 185 7.64 17.81 6.77
C HIS A 185 8.16 17.46 8.17
N LYS A 186 8.26 18.45 9.06
CA LYS A 186 8.83 18.31 10.41
C LYS A 186 8.16 17.22 11.27
N ASN A 187 6.88 16.96 11.04
CA ASN A 187 6.14 15.93 11.77
C ASN A 187 6.66 14.51 11.50
N ILE A 188 7.21 14.24 10.31
CA ILE A 188 7.82 12.95 10.00
C ILE A 188 9.09 12.76 10.83
N ALA A 189 9.94 13.80 10.91
CA ALA A 189 11.14 13.79 11.73
C ALA A 189 10.85 13.56 13.21
N ARG A 190 9.85 14.25 13.75
CA ARG A 190 9.43 14.09 15.15
C ARG A 190 8.97 12.65 15.44
N ARG A 191 8.20 12.04 14.53
CA ARG A 191 7.76 10.65 14.68
C ARG A 191 8.93 9.67 14.63
N TYR A 192 9.87 9.87 13.72
CA TYR A 192 11.06 9.03 13.65
C TYR A 192 11.96 9.14 14.90
N LEU A 193 12.17 10.34 15.44
CA LEU A 193 12.91 10.50 16.69
C LEU A 193 12.21 9.79 17.85
N LYS A 194 10.87 9.89 17.92
CA LYS A 194 10.09 9.13 18.90
C LYS A 194 10.25 7.62 18.71
N PHE A 195 10.18 7.13 17.47
CA PHE A 195 10.45 5.72 17.16
C PHE A 195 11.81 5.26 17.69
N ILE A 196 12.88 6.05 17.47
CA ILE A 196 14.21 5.70 17.97
C ILE A 196 14.26 5.66 19.50
N ILE A 197 13.66 6.63 20.17
CA ILE A 197 13.60 6.64 21.64
C ILE A 197 12.83 5.40 22.15
N ASP A 198 11.69 5.10 21.54
CA ASP A 198 10.81 4.00 21.97
C ASP A 198 11.45 2.59 21.75
N ILE A 199 12.52 2.46 20.95
CA ILE A 199 13.23 1.17 20.73
C ILE A 199 14.54 1.05 21.51
N ILE A 200 15.03 2.12 22.14
CA ILE A 200 16.23 2.05 22.97
C ILE A 200 15.82 1.38 24.29
N PRO A 201 16.45 0.25 24.67
CA PRO A 201 16.14 -0.37 25.96
C PRO A 201 16.56 0.58 27.09
N ASP A 202 15.75 0.62 28.15
CA ASP A 202 16.17 1.28 29.39
C ASP A 202 17.38 0.54 29.97
N LYS A 203 18.29 1.29 30.58
CA LYS A 203 19.66 0.84 30.90
C LYS A 203 19.76 -0.26 31.97
N ASP A 204 18.64 -0.83 32.41
CA ASP A 204 18.52 -1.80 33.50
C ASP A 204 17.71 -3.07 33.11
N GLU A 205 17.53 -3.36 31.80
CA GLU A 205 17.19 -4.69 31.26
C GLU A 205 18.31 -5.24 30.36
#